data_AF-A0A8S2TL01-F1
#
_entry.id   AF-A0A8S2TL01-F1
#
_cell.length_a   1.000
_cell.length_b   1.000
_cell.length_c   1.000
_cell.angle_alpha   90.00
_cell.angle_beta   90.00
_cell.angle_gamma   90.00
#
_symmetry.space_group_name_H-M   'P 1'
#
loop_
_entity.id
_entity.type
_entity.pdbx_description
1 polymer ?
#
loop_
_entity_poly.entity_id
_entity_poly.type
_entity_poly.pdbx_seq_one_letter_code
_entity_poly.pdbx_strand_id
1 'polypeptide(L)'
;MTTSQHGRASFSASTGALSLVPYSHTNGETQNVDLTTSSQDSAVYTTADPPYLSSQLKSSDWLQRYGLKSQKLSFDQILQQIGFKRAETYNASLGKMVGAKYAGSIYHEIQHDNGDRYVLTCRPEKLREYEHRLMRMLNLLRKRVVFITSGSRRIFGIIGEPSVCIVCDCKTSDSRLFNQFQSSIISLLKEQVTKIKRFNIVWVSNDNEQFQQQPIDVTTTTIDEAIAWISNRKCIRTKISISATCEAIL
;
A
#
# COMPACT_ATOMS: atom_id res chain seq x y z
N MET A 1 -13.19 -10.96 53.44
CA MET A 1 -12.81 -9.56 53.16
C MET A 1 -11.37 -9.54 52.68
N THR A 2 -11.16 -9.55 51.37
CA THR A 2 -9.85 -9.33 50.72
C THR A 2 -10.14 -8.90 49.29
N THR A 3 -10.19 -7.59 49.07
CA THR A 3 -10.32 -6.93 47.77
C THR A 3 -8.93 -6.67 47.21
N SER A 4 -8.57 -7.28 46.08
CA SER A 4 -7.35 -6.95 45.32
C SER A 4 -7.73 -6.27 44.01
N GLN A 5 -7.38 -4.98 43.94
CA GLN A 5 -7.60 -4.06 42.83
C GLN A 5 -6.86 -4.54 41.58
N HIS A 6 -7.58 -4.65 40.45
CA HIS A 6 -6.96 -4.75 39.12
C HIS A 6 -6.76 -3.35 38.56
N GLY A 7 -5.49 -2.97 38.40
CA GLY A 7 -5.07 -1.73 37.74
C GLY A 7 -5.41 -1.76 36.26
N ARG A 8 -6.20 -0.77 35.83
CA ARG A 8 -6.63 -0.55 34.45
C ARG A 8 -5.56 0.27 33.73
N ALA A 9 -4.78 -0.36 32.87
CA ALA A 9 -3.84 0.33 31.99
C ALA A 9 -4.60 0.90 30.79
N SER A 10 -4.78 2.22 30.77
CA SER A 10 -5.31 2.99 29.64
C SER A 10 -4.17 3.38 28.70
N PHE A 11 -4.21 2.87 27.45
CA PHE A 11 -3.32 3.31 26.37
C PHE A 11 -4.00 4.43 25.57
N SER A 12 -3.47 5.65 25.68
CA SER A 12 -3.82 6.76 24.79
C SER A 12 -2.90 6.73 23.56
N ALA A 13 -3.44 6.44 22.39
CA ALA A 13 -2.73 6.64 21.13
C ALA A 13 -2.80 8.13 20.75
N SER A 14 -1.68 8.84 20.82
CA SER A 14 -1.60 10.22 20.34
C SER A 14 -1.54 10.20 18.80
N THR A 15 -2.60 10.65 18.15
CA THR A 15 -2.62 10.86 16.71
C THR A 15 -1.80 12.10 16.37
N GLY A 16 -0.54 11.90 15.97
CA GLY A 16 0.31 12.97 15.44
C GLY A 16 -0.22 13.44 14.09
N ALA A 17 -0.90 14.58 14.07
CA ALA A 17 -1.32 15.25 12.84
C ALA A 17 -0.08 15.90 12.18
N LEU A 18 0.32 15.39 11.01
CA LEU A 18 1.29 16.05 10.15
C LEU A 18 0.59 17.23 9.44
N SER A 19 0.87 18.44 9.93
CA SER A 19 0.52 19.71 9.30
C SER A 19 1.32 19.89 8.00
N LEU A 20 0.63 19.97 6.86
CA LEU A 20 1.19 20.39 5.58
C LEU A 20 1.23 21.92 5.55
N VAL A 21 2.44 22.49 5.65
CA VAL A 21 2.66 23.93 5.43
C VAL A 21 2.83 24.18 3.91
N PRO A 22 2.14 25.16 3.29
CA PRO A 22 2.32 25.49 1.88
C PRO A 22 3.62 26.26 1.66
N TYR A 23 4.41 25.86 0.66
CA TYR A 23 5.60 26.57 0.21
C TYR A 23 5.20 27.77 -0.67
N SER A 24 5.59 28.98 -0.26
CA SER A 24 5.40 30.23 -1.01
C SER A 24 6.53 30.43 -2.02
N HIS A 25 6.19 30.74 -3.27
CA HIS A 25 7.14 31.17 -4.30
C HIS A 25 7.61 32.61 -4.06
N THR A 26 8.91 32.86 -4.18
CA THR A 26 9.47 34.21 -4.41
C THR A 26 10.33 34.18 -5.67
N ASN A 27 10.00 35.07 -6.61
CA ASN A 27 10.70 35.30 -7.87
C ASN A 27 12.05 36.00 -7.65
N GLY A 28 13.05 35.61 -8.44
CA GLY A 28 14.37 36.25 -8.52
C GLY A 28 15.16 35.79 -9.74
N GLU A 29 14.99 36.54 -10.83
CA GLU A 29 15.88 36.84 -11.96
C GLU A 29 16.73 35.75 -12.67
N THR A 30 16.50 35.75 -13.99
CA THR A 30 17.14 35.10 -15.14
C THR A 30 18.63 35.37 -15.32
N GLN A 31 19.40 34.31 -15.65
CA GLN A 31 20.48 34.39 -16.63
C GLN A 31 20.34 33.23 -17.64
N ASN A 32 20.24 33.62 -18.91
CA ASN A 32 20.13 32.76 -20.09
C ASN A 32 21.44 32.02 -20.34
N VAL A 33 21.37 30.71 -20.56
CA VAL A 33 22.37 29.96 -21.32
C VAL A 33 21.62 29.11 -22.35
N ASP A 34 21.80 29.46 -23.62
CA ASP A 34 21.28 28.73 -24.77
C ASP A 34 21.84 27.30 -24.82
N LEU A 35 20.95 26.33 -24.94
CA LEU A 35 21.24 25.01 -25.49
C LEU A 35 20.10 24.59 -26.41
N THR A 36 20.21 24.98 -27.68
CA THR A 36 19.54 24.31 -28.78
C THR A 36 20.29 23.02 -29.08
N THR A 37 19.62 21.87 -28.95
CA THR A 37 19.35 20.90 -30.04
C THR A 37 19.06 19.50 -29.50
N SER A 38 18.02 18.90 -30.09
CA SER A 38 17.63 17.49 -30.12
C SER A 38 16.69 16.98 -29.01
N SER A 39 15.41 17.27 -29.25
CA SER A 39 14.28 16.44 -28.87
C SER A 39 14.51 14.97 -29.25
N GLN A 40 14.45 14.08 -28.25
CA GLN A 40 13.78 12.79 -28.32
C GLN A 40 13.65 12.19 -26.92
N ASP A 41 12.78 12.82 -26.13
CA ASP A 41 12.12 12.18 -24.99
C ASP A 41 11.05 11.22 -25.55
N SER A 42 11.46 10.00 -25.83
CA SER A 42 10.55 8.91 -26.14
C SER A 42 10.53 7.97 -24.93
N ALA A 43 9.58 8.25 -24.03
CA ALA A 43 9.13 7.27 -23.06
C ALA A 43 8.76 5.98 -23.80
N VAL A 44 9.59 4.94 -23.63
CA VAL A 44 9.31 3.62 -24.19
C VAL A 44 8.16 2.99 -23.42
N TYR A 45 6.94 3.29 -23.86
CA TYR A 45 5.75 2.53 -23.52
C TYR A 45 5.63 1.31 -24.43
N THR A 46 6.36 0.23 -24.13
CA THR A 46 6.03 -1.08 -24.72
C THR A 46 6.42 -2.23 -23.80
N THR A 47 5.53 -2.59 -22.88
CA THR A 47 5.03 -3.97 -22.72
C THR A 47 3.79 -3.85 -21.84
N ALA A 48 2.73 -4.61 -22.12
CA ALA A 48 1.58 -4.72 -21.21
C ALA A 48 2.08 -4.87 -19.77
N ASP A 49 1.51 -4.11 -18.84
CA ASP A 49 1.92 -4.18 -17.43
C ASP A 49 1.98 -5.65 -17.00
N PRO A 50 3.13 -6.12 -16.48
CA PRO A 50 3.29 -7.53 -16.17
C PRO A 50 2.13 -8.09 -15.33
N PRO A 51 1.66 -9.33 -15.58
CA PRO A 51 0.43 -9.88 -14.97
C PRO A 51 0.36 -9.81 -13.43
N TYR A 52 1.52 -9.73 -12.77
CA TYR A 52 1.61 -9.63 -11.32
C TYR A 52 1.29 -8.23 -10.76
N LEU A 53 1.27 -7.18 -11.58
CA LEU A 53 0.86 -5.84 -11.15
C LEU A 53 -0.63 -5.75 -10.84
N SER A 54 -1.46 -6.43 -11.65
CA SER A 54 -2.91 -6.45 -11.54
C SER A 54 -3.46 -7.61 -10.70
N SER A 55 -2.58 -8.42 -10.13
CA SER A 55 -2.98 -9.53 -9.26
C SER A 55 -3.72 -9.02 -8.01
N GLN A 56 -4.86 -9.65 -7.69
CA GLN A 56 -5.62 -9.45 -6.45
C GLN A 56 -4.92 -10.07 -5.23
N LEU A 57 -3.60 -9.90 -5.15
CA LEU A 57 -2.83 -10.28 -3.98
C LEU A 57 -2.95 -9.20 -2.91
N LYS A 58 -2.99 -9.64 -1.65
CA LYS A 58 -2.84 -8.74 -0.50
C LYS A 58 -1.44 -8.10 -0.53
N SER A 59 -1.31 -6.91 0.06
CA SER A 59 -0.05 -6.17 0.06
C SER A 59 1.10 -6.96 0.70
N SER A 60 0.82 -7.73 1.76
CA SER A 60 1.79 -8.64 2.39
C SER A 60 2.37 -9.65 1.41
N ASP A 61 1.50 -10.37 0.71
CA ASP A 61 1.87 -11.48 -0.17
C ASP A 61 2.59 -10.95 -1.42
N TRP A 62 2.13 -9.79 -1.91
CA TRP A 62 2.78 -9.09 -3.01
C TRP A 62 4.19 -8.65 -2.62
N LEU A 63 4.38 -8.05 -1.43
CA LEU A 63 5.69 -7.63 -0.94
C LEU A 63 6.61 -8.81 -0.63
N GLN A 64 6.08 -9.95 -0.20
CA GLN A 64 6.88 -11.17 -0.01
C GLN A 64 7.48 -11.67 -1.33
N ARG A 65 6.76 -11.51 -2.45
CA ARG A 65 7.23 -11.94 -3.77
C ARG A 65 8.08 -10.87 -4.44
N TYR A 66 7.64 -9.62 -4.42
CA TYR A 66 8.20 -8.54 -5.23
C TYR A 66 8.86 -7.42 -4.43
N GLY A 67 8.86 -7.45 -3.10
CA GLY A 67 9.44 -6.42 -2.25
C GLY A 67 10.97 -6.38 -2.27
N LEU A 68 11.55 -5.32 -1.70
CA LEU A 68 13.01 -5.10 -1.70
C LEU A 68 13.80 -6.29 -1.14
N LYS A 69 13.33 -6.86 -0.02
CA LYS A 69 14.00 -8.01 0.63
C LYS A 69 14.03 -9.24 -0.27
N SER A 70 12.93 -9.56 -0.95
CA SER A 70 12.84 -10.73 -1.84
C SER A 70 13.66 -10.53 -3.12
N GLN A 71 13.75 -9.28 -3.59
CA GLN A 71 14.54 -8.90 -4.76
C GLN A 71 16.04 -8.69 -4.44
N LYS A 72 16.46 -8.92 -3.19
CA LYS A 72 17.84 -8.70 -2.71
C LYS A 72 18.32 -7.26 -2.93
N LEU A 73 17.44 -6.31 -2.67
CA LEU A 73 17.63 -4.87 -2.84
C LEU A 73 17.43 -4.09 -1.54
N SER A 74 17.30 -4.75 -0.38
CA SER A 74 17.37 -4.03 0.89
C SER A 74 18.79 -3.48 1.11
N PHE A 75 18.89 -2.40 1.88
CA PHE A 75 20.16 -1.72 2.12
C PHE A 75 21.22 -2.69 2.65
N ASP A 76 20.93 -3.44 3.72
CA ASP A 76 21.82 -4.46 4.29
C ASP A 76 22.31 -5.47 3.26
N GLN A 77 21.40 -5.97 2.41
CA GLN A 77 21.74 -6.94 1.37
C GLN A 77 22.63 -6.34 0.30
N ILE A 78 22.43 -5.07 -0.06
CA ILE A 78 23.30 -4.38 -1.01
C ILE A 78 24.67 -4.16 -0.37
N LEU A 79 24.73 -3.66 0.87
CA LEU A 79 25.97 -3.38 1.60
C LEU A 79 26.88 -4.60 1.70
N GLN A 80 26.32 -5.77 2.01
CA GLN A 80 27.05 -7.04 2.06
C GLN A 80 27.64 -7.46 0.70
N GLN A 81 27.13 -6.92 -0.41
CA GLN A 81 27.58 -7.25 -1.76
C GLN A 81 28.55 -6.21 -2.34
N ILE A 82 28.50 -4.97 -1.83
CA ILE A 82 29.32 -3.87 -2.34
C ILE A 82 30.52 -3.53 -1.44
N GLY A 83 30.57 -4.13 -0.24
CA GLY A 83 31.61 -3.87 0.74
C GLY A 83 31.55 -4.84 1.90
N PHE A 84 32.25 -4.50 2.98
CA PHE A 84 32.28 -5.30 4.19
C PHE A 84 32.25 -4.40 5.44
N LYS A 85 31.72 -4.94 6.53
CA LYS A 85 31.66 -4.25 7.82
C LYS A 85 33.07 -4.08 8.37
N ARG A 86 33.40 -2.88 8.83
CA ARG A 86 34.68 -2.54 9.45
C ARG A 86 34.83 -3.34 10.74
N ALA A 87 35.93 -4.07 10.84
CA ALA A 87 36.29 -4.77 12.06
C ALA A 87 36.73 -3.75 13.13
N GLU A 88 36.07 -3.79 14.28
CA GLU A 88 36.48 -3.09 15.50
C GLU A 88 36.77 -4.14 16.57
N THR A 89 38.00 -4.12 17.09
CA THR A 89 38.47 -5.09 18.08
C THR A 89 38.80 -4.34 19.37
N TYR A 90 38.41 -4.89 20.51
CA TYR A 90 38.80 -4.32 21.79
C TYR A 90 40.29 -4.59 22.06
N ASN A 91 41.04 -3.54 22.38
CA ASN A 91 42.43 -3.67 22.79
C ASN A 91 42.53 -3.41 24.30
N ALA A 92 42.78 -4.48 25.06
CA ALA A 92 42.85 -4.45 26.52
C ALA A 92 43.96 -3.52 27.05
N SER A 93 45.11 -3.47 26.38
CA SER A 93 46.24 -2.63 26.80
C SER A 93 45.97 -1.13 26.60
N LEU A 94 45.11 -0.77 25.65
CA LEU A 94 44.70 0.62 25.39
C LEU A 94 43.38 0.99 26.08
N GLY A 95 42.72 0.03 26.73
CA GLY A 95 41.41 0.21 27.37
C GLY A 95 40.29 0.66 26.43
N LYS A 96 40.44 0.47 25.10
CA LYS A 96 39.51 1.03 24.10
C LYS A 96 39.32 0.14 22.88
N MET A 97 38.21 0.36 22.18
CA MET A 97 37.96 -0.22 20.85
C MET A 97 38.92 0.40 19.82
N VAL A 98 39.53 -0.45 19.00
CA VAL A 98 40.39 -0.04 17.88
C VAL A 98 39.87 -0.66 16.58
N GLY A 99 39.58 0.19 15.61
CA GLY A 99 39.18 -0.23 14.26
C GLY A 99 40.37 -0.43 13.34
N ALA A 100 40.27 -1.39 12.41
CA ALA A 100 41.23 -1.55 11.32
C ALA A 100 41.42 -0.22 10.58
N LYS A 101 42.66 0.25 10.38
CA LYS A 101 42.97 1.45 9.58
C LYS A 101 43.28 1.02 8.16
N TYR A 102 42.38 1.35 7.23
CA TYR A 102 42.68 1.24 5.80
C TYR A 102 43.49 2.47 5.38
N ALA A 103 44.41 2.30 4.44
CA ALA A 103 45.24 3.39 3.93
C ALA A 103 44.33 4.56 3.53
N GLY A 104 44.49 5.68 4.25
CA GLY A 104 43.56 6.80 4.19
C GLY A 104 43.46 7.34 2.77
N SER A 105 42.22 7.50 2.30
CA SER A 105 41.76 8.01 0.99
C SER A 105 41.55 7.02 -0.17
N ILE A 106 41.93 5.74 -0.04
CA ILE A 106 41.77 4.79 -1.17
C ILE A 106 40.35 4.19 -1.24
N TYR A 107 39.69 4.02 -0.09
CA TYR A 107 38.38 3.38 0.00
C TYR A 107 37.32 4.35 0.50
N HIS A 108 36.13 4.24 -0.08
CA HIS A 108 34.95 4.97 0.38
C HIS A 108 34.36 4.22 1.59
N GLU A 109 34.03 4.96 2.65
CA GLU A 109 33.36 4.42 3.82
C GLU A 109 31.95 5.00 3.92
N ILE A 110 31.00 4.19 4.36
CA ILE A 110 29.65 4.65 4.70
C ILE A 110 29.31 4.21 6.13
N GLN A 111 28.46 4.99 6.78
CA GLN A 111 27.90 4.66 8.08
C GLN A 111 26.46 4.21 7.92
N HIS A 112 26.14 3.07 8.49
CA HIS A 112 24.78 2.54 8.60
C HIS A 112 24.08 3.16 9.82
N ASP A 113 22.75 3.23 9.80
CA ASP A 113 21.94 3.88 10.85
C ASP A 113 22.14 3.28 12.25
N ASN A 114 22.54 2.02 12.33
CA ASN A 114 22.87 1.32 13.57
C ASN A 114 24.26 1.68 14.14
N GLY A 115 25.00 2.59 13.49
CA GLY A 115 26.35 3.00 13.87
C GLY A 115 27.46 2.18 13.21
N ASP A 116 27.15 1.08 12.51
CA ASP A 116 28.14 0.25 11.86
C ASP A 116 28.78 0.99 10.67
N ARG A 117 30.10 0.83 10.51
CA ARG A 117 30.84 1.39 9.37
C ARG A 117 31.14 0.30 8.35
N TYR A 118 30.94 0.60 7.08
CA TYR A 118 31.22 -0.30 5.97
C TYR A 118 32.26 0.33 5.03
N VAL A 119 33.23 -0.48 4.63
CA VAL A 119 34.21 -0.10 3.61
C VAL A 119 33.72 -0.63 2.26
N LEU A 120 33.58 0.26 1.28
CA LEU A 120 33.12 -0.07 -0.06
C LEU A 120 34.29 -0.55 -0.93
N THR A 121 34.12 -1.67 -1.60
CA THR A 121 35.14 -2.30 -2.45
C THR A 121 34.66 -2.63 -3.86
N CYS A 122 33.38 -2.42 -4.15
CA CYS A 122 32.82 -2.71 -5.46
C CYS A 122 33.34 -1.74 -6.54
N ARG A 123 33.34 -2.23 -7.79
CA ARG A 123 33.58 -1.38 -8.96
C ARG A 123 32.36 -0.50 -9.28
N PRO A 124 32.55 0.67 -9.92
CA PRO A 124 31.45 1.57 -10.28
C PRO A 124 30.34 0.91 -11.10
N GLU A 125 30.68 -0.06 -11.96
CA GLU A 125 29.70 -0.78 -12.80
C GLU A 125 28.70 -1.56 -11.94
N LYS A 126 29.16 -2.11 -10.81
CA LYS A 126 28.29 -2.85 -9.88
C LYS A 126 27.33 -1.91 -9.16
N LEU A 127 27.78 -0.71 -8.80
CA LEU A 127 26.91 0.32 -8.22
C LEU A 127 25.84 0.76 -9.22
N ARG A 128 26.23 1.00 -10.48
CA ARG A 128 25.28 1.31 -11.55
C ARG A 128 24.27 0.19 -11.75
N GLU A 129 24.67 -1.09 -11.69
CA GLU A 129 23.71 -2.20 -11.76
C GLU A 129 22.64 -2.13 -10.66
N TYR A 130 23.05 -1.87 -9.42
CA TYR A 130 22.11 -1.72 -8.30
C TYR A 130 21.21 -0.49 -8.46
N GLU A 131 21.76 0.63 -8.92
CA GLU A 131 20.98 1.84 -9.24
C GLU A 131 19.87 1.52 -10.25
N HIS A 132 20.18 0.86 -11.37
CA HIS A 132 19.20 0.47 -12.38
C HIS A 132 18.14 -0.50 -11.82
N ARG A 133 18.55 -1.43 -10.96
CA ARG A 133 17.62 -2.37 -10.30
C ARG A 133 16.70 -1.65 -9.32
N LEU A 134 17.23 -0.72 -8.54
CA LEU A 134 16.45 0.10 -7.60
C LEU A 134 15.47 1.02 -8.34
N MET A 135 15.87 1.65 -9.44
CA MET A 135 14.97 2.46 -10.27
C MET A 135 13.82 1.62 -10.84
N ARG A 136 14.09 0.42 -11.35
CA ARG A 136 13.04 -0.51 -11.81
C ARG A 136 12.10 -0.89 -10.67
N MET A 137 12.64 -1.17 -9.49
CA MET A 137 11.85 -1.53 -8.31
C MET A 137 10.99 -0.36 -7.81
N LEU A 138 11.51 0.86 -7.83
CA LEU A 138 10.77 2.07 -7.47
C LEU A 138 9.59 2.29 -8.43
N ASN A 139 9.81 2.12 -9.74
CA ASN A 139 8.74 2.20 -10.72
C ASN A 139 7.68 1.12 -10.50
N LEU A 140 8.09 -0.10 -10.15
CA LEU A 140 7.18 -1.17 -9.80
C LEU A 140 6.31 -0.83 -8.58
N LEU A 141 6.93 -0.31 -7.52
CA LEU A 141 6.22 0.12 -6.32
C LEU A 141 5.23 1.25 -6.61
N ARG A 142 5.63 2.25 -7.40
CA ARG A 142 4.72 3.35 -7.83
C ARG A 142 3.51 2.81 -8.58
N LYS A 143 3.73 1.92 -9.57
CA LYS A 143 2.64 1.27 -10.31
C LYS A 143 1.72 0.49 -9.37
N ARG A 144 2.28 -0.23 -8.39
CA ARG A 144 1.50 -0.98 -7.40
C ARG A 144 0.68 -0.04 -6.51
N VAL A 145 1.24 1.08 -6.06
CA VAL A 145 0.50 2.10 -5.30
C VAL A 145 -0.69 2.61 -6.10
N VAL A 146 -0.47 3.05 -7.34
CA VAL A 146 -1.55 3.49 -8.24
C VAL A 146 -2.61 2.39 -8.41
N PHE A 147 -2.19 1.15 -8.58
CA PHE A 147 -3.11 0.02 -8.68
C PHE A 147 -3.97 -0.12 -7.40
N ILE A 148 -3.39 -0.18 -6.21
CA ILE A 148 -4.17 -0.39 -4.97
C ILE A 148 -5.01 0.83 -4.58
N THR A 149 -4.64 2.03 -5.03
CA THR A 149 -5.38 3.28 -4.73
C THR A 149 -6.34 3.71 -5.85
N SER A 150 -6.62 2.86 -6.84
CA SER A 150 -7.52 3.17 -7.95
C SER A 150 -8.87 2.44 -7.84
N GLY A 151 -9.92 3.07 -8.37
CA GLY A 151 -11.27 2.51 -8.43
C GLY A 151 -11.82 2.12 -7.05
N SER A 152 -12.56 1.02 -7.02
CA SER A 152 -13.13 0.41 -5.82
C SER A 152 -12.07 0.04 -4.76
N ARG A 153 -10.82 -0.25 -5.17
CA ARG A 153 -9.74 -0.62 -4.24
C ARG A 153 -9.37 0.50 -3.28
N ARG A 154 -9.58 1.76 -3.68
CA ARG A 154 -9.37 2.92 -2.82
C ARG A 154 -10.30 2.93 -1.60
N ILE A 155 -11.51 2.42 -1.76
CA ILE A 155 -12.56 2.44 -0.73
C ILE A 155 -12.58 1.13 0.05
N PHE A 156 -12.53 0.00 -0.65
CA PHE A 156 -12.74 -1.33 -0.08
C PHE A 156 -11.45 -2.13 0.12
N GLY A 157 -10.31 -1.63 -0.35
CA GLY A 157 -9.08 -2.41 -0.43
C GLY A 157 -9.14 -3.49 -1.52
N ILE A 158 -8.20 -4.43 -1.46
CA ILE A 158 -8.16 -5.60 -2.35
C ILE A 158 -8.93 -6.75 -1.71
N ILE A 159 -9.91 -7.28 -2.43
CA ILE A 159 -10.56 -8.55 -2.10
C ILE A 159 -9.74 -9.67 -2.74
N GLY A 160 -9.15 -10.53 -1.90
CA GLY A 160 -8.38 -11.70 -2.33
C GLY A 160 -9.07 -13.03 -2.00
N GLU A 161 -10.16 -12.98 -1.26
CA GLU A 161 -10.95 -14.10 -0.81
C GLU A 161 -11.78 -14.68 -1.98
N PRO A 162 -11.87 -16.02 -2.12
CA PRO A 162 -12.61 -16.63 -3.20
C PRO A 162 -14.13 -16.49 -3.04
N SER A 163 -14.62 -16.23 -1.83
CA SER A 163 -16.03 -16.02 -1.53
C SER A 163 -16.21 -14.87 -0.56
N VAL A 164 -17.14 -13.95 -0.84
CA VAL A 164 -17.41 -12.79 0.02
C VAL A 164 -18.90 -12.54 0.25
N CYS A 165 -19.24 -11.99 1.40
CA CYS A 165 -20.56 -11.41 1.67
C CYS A 165 -20.40 -9.90 1.87
N ILE A 166 -21.07 -9.09 1.05
CA ILE A 166 -21.02 -7.63 1.13
C ILE A 166 -22.20 -7.16 1.97
N VAL A 167 -21.93 -6.58 3.13
CA VAL A 167 -22.96 -6.00 4.00
C VAL A 167 -23.02 -4.49 3.76
N CYS A 168 -24.16 -4.02 3.29
CA CYS A 168 -24.42 -2.64 2.93
C CYS A 168 -25.30 -1.97 4.00
N ASP A 169 -24.70 -1.16 4.89
CA ASP A 169 -25.43 -0.29 5.81
C ASP A 169 -25.30 1.18 5.37
N CYS A 170 -26.39 1.73 4.83
CA CYS A 170 -26.43 3.11 4.36
C CYS A 170 -27.58 3.87 5.02
N LYS A 171 -27.26 4.53 6.14
CA LYS A 171 -28.20 5.37 6.91
C LYS A 171 -27.98 6.84 6.56
N THR A 172 -28.43 7.23 5.38
CA THR A 172 -28.42 8.63 4.95
C THR A 172 -29.72 9.04 4.29
N SER A 173 -30.19 10.24 4.61
CA SER A 173 -31.30 10.89 3.92
C SER A 173 -30.84 11.80 2.78
N ASP A 174 -29.52 12.04 2.63
CA ASP A 174 -28.97 12.79 1.48
C ASP A 174 -28.88 11.86 0.26
N SER A 175 -29.69 12.16 -0.75
CA SER A 175 -29.75 11.38 -2.00
C SER A 175 -28.42 11.34 -2.73
N ARG A 176 -27.57 12.38 -2.62
CA ARG A 176 -26.24 12.40 -3.28
C ARG A 176 -25.30 11.41 -2.62
N LEU A 177 -25.26 11.38 -1.28
CA LEU A 177 -24.45 10.42 -0.53
C LEU A 177 -24.95 8.99 -0.77
N PHE A 178 -26.27 8.80 -0.82
CA PHE A 178 -26.88 7.52 -1.16
C PHE A 178 -26.46 7.02 -2.55
N ASN A 179 -26.55 7.89 -3.57
CA ASN A 179 -26.14 7.55 -4.93
C ASN A 179 -24.64 7.23 -5.02
N GLN A 180 -23.79 7.98 -4.29
CA GLN A 180 -22.36 7.70 -4.20
C GLN A 180 -22.07 6.35 -3.54
N PHE A 181 -22.81 6.01 -2.47
CA PHE A 181 -22.73 4.71 -1.82
C PHE A 181 -23.09 3.58 -2.81
N GLN A 182 -24.24 3.66 -3.47
CA GLN A 182 -24.65 2.68 -4.49
C GLN A 182 -23.61 2.56 -5.61
N SER A 183 -23.13 3.68 -6.15
CA SER A 183 -22.12 3.69 -7.21
C SER A 183 -20.84 3.00 -6.76
N SER A 184 -20.43 3.18 -5.50
CA SER A 184 -19.23 2.56 -4.95
C SER A 184 -19.36 1.03 -4.87
N ILE A 185 -20.54 0.52 -4.44
CA ILE A 185 -20.80 -0.93 -4.42
C ILE A 185 -20.88 -1.49 -5.85
N ILE A 186 -21.49 -0.77 -6.80
CA ILE A 186 -21.53 -1.20 -8.20
C ILE A 186 -20.12 -1.26 -8.80
N SER A 187 -19.26 -0.28 -8.52
CA SER A 187 -17.85 -0.32 -8.91
C SER A 187 -17.11 -1.49 -8.28
N LEU A 188 -17.36 -1.80 -7.01
CA LEU A 188 -16.81 -2.98 -6.33
C LEU A 188 -17.18 -4.28 -7.06
N LEU A 189 -18.46 -4.43 -7.42
CA LEU A 189 -18.94 -5.60 -8.15
C LEU A 189 -18.21 -5.76 -9.49
N LYS A 190 -18.21 -4.72 -10.32
CA LYS A 190 -17.63 -4.74 -11.66
C LYS A 190 -16.13 -4.96 -11.65
N GLU A 191 -15.41 -4.32 -10.73
CA GLU A 191 -13.96 -4.29 -10.75
C GLU A 191 -13.28 -5.43 -9.98
N GLN A 192 -13.93 -5.95 -8.93
CA GLN A 192 -13.32 -6.93 -8.02
C GLN A 192 -14.12 -8.21 -7.85
N VAL A 193 -15.45 -8.14 -7.68
CA VAL A 193 -16.26 -9.35 -7.45
C VAL A 193 -16.37 -10.21 -8.70
N THR A 194 -16.31 -9.63 -9.90
CA THR A 194 -16.18 -10.37 -11.17
C THR A 194 -14.98 -11.32 -11.23
N LYS A 195 -14.01 -11.20 -10.31
CA LYS A 195 -12.76 -11.98 -10.30
C LYS A 195 -12.70 -13.04 -9.19
N ILE A 196 -13.71 -13.13 -8.34
CA ILE A 196 -13.78 -14.13 -7.27
C ILE A 196 -14.76 -15.26 -7.66
N LYS A 197 -14.86 -16.31 -6.85
CA LYS A 197 -15.70 -17.47 -7.15
C LYS A 197 -17.15 -17.25 -6.80
N ARG A 198 -17.42 -16.74 -5.59
CA ARG A 198 -18.78 -16.64 -5.04
C ARG A 198 -19.02 -15.33 -4.31
N PHE A 199 -20.25 -14.86 -4.31
CA PHE A 199 -20.61 -13.68 -3.54
C PHE A 199 -22.06 -13.71 -3.03
N ASN A 200 -22.34 -12.90 -2.02
CA ASN A 200 -23.68 -12.48 -1.66
C ASN A 200 -23.68 -11.01 -1.24
N ILE A 201 -24.86 -10.39 -1.17
CA ILE A 201 -25.04 -9.02 -0.70
C ILE A 201 -26.18 -9.00 0.31
N VAL A 202 -25.95 -8.34 1.44
CA VAL A 202 -26.96 -8.07 2.47
C VAL A 202 -27.15 -6.57 2.54
N TRP A 203 -28.37 -6.10 2.33
CA TRP A 203 -28.76 -4.71 2.49
C TRP A 203 -29.39 -4.52 3.85
N VAL A 204 -28.72 -3.74 4.71
CA VAL A 204 -29.17 -3.48 6.07
C VAL A 204 -30.25 -2.41 6.03
N SER A 205 -31.42 -2.76 6.54
CA SER A 205 -32.57 -1.87 6.66
C SER A 205 -33.38 -2.25 7.91
N ASN A 206 -34.60 -1.73 8.07
CA ASN A 206 -35.48 -2.20 9.14
C ASN A 206 -35.79 -3.69 8.99
N ASP A 207 -36.01 -4.12 7.74
CA ASP A 207 -36.09 -5.52 7.34
C ASP A 207 -34.84 -5.81 6.50
N ASN A 208 -33.90 -6.60 7.04
CA ASN A 208 -32.67 -6.90 6.32
C ASN A 208 -33.00 -7.68 5.04
N GLU A 209 -32.54 -7.18 3.90
CA GLU A 209 -32.80 -7.79 2.61
C GLU A 209 -31.53 -8.46 2.09
N GLN A 210 -31.63 -9.72 1.67
CA GLN A 210 -30.52 -10.44 1.06
C GLN A 210 -30.73 -10.54 -0.44
N PHE A 211 -29.66 -10.40 -1.23
CA PHE A 211 -29.74 -10.59 -2.68
C PHE A 211 -30.07 -12.05 -3.01
N GLN A 212 -29.42 -12.98 -2.31
CA GLN A 212 -29.68 -14.41 -2.38
C GLN A 212 -29.64 -15.02 -0.98
N GLN A 213 -30.29 -16.18 -0.79
CA GLN A 213 -30.31 -16.88 0.50
C GLN A 213 -28.95 -17.47 0.89
N GLN A 214 -28.08 -17.73 -0.10
CA GLN A 214 -26.74 -18.25 0.09
C GLN A 214 -25.78 -17.56 -0.89
N PRO A 215 -24.45 -17.56 -0.63
CA PRO A 215 -23.48 -17.12 -1.63
C PRO A 215 -23.68 -17.85 -2.94
N ILE A 216 -23.68 -17.14 -4.06
CA ILE A 216 -23.86 -17.71 -5.40
C ILE A 216 -22.58 -17.57 -6.22
N ASP A 217 -22.42 -18.39 -7.26
CA ASP A 217 -21.26 -18.33 -8.14
C ASP A 217 -21.28 -17.05 -9.00
N VAL A 218 -20.09 -16.50 -9.24
CA VAL A 218 -19.91 -15.30 -10.06
C VAL A 218 -20.03 -15.66 -11.54
N THR A 219 -21.05 -15.11 -12.18
CA THR A 219 -21.25 -15.09 -13.64
C THR A 219 -21.62 -13.69 -14.09
N THR A 220 -21.46 -13.36 -15.38
CA THR A 220 -21.89 -12.06 -15.93
C THR A 220 -23.34 -11.75 -15.57
N THR A 221 -24.23 -12.74 -15.75
CA THR A 221 -25.66 -12.62 -15.43
C THR A 221 -25.89 -12.29 -13.96
N THR A 222 -25.28 -13.04 -13.04
CA THR A 222 -25.47 -12.81 -11.59
C THR A 222 -24.93 -11.45 -11.14
N ILE A 223 -23.88 -10.93 -11.78
CA ILE A 223 -23.33 -9.59 -11.52
C ILE A 223 -24.30 -8.52 -12.02
N ASP A 224 -24.85 -8.68 -13.22
CA ASP A 224 -25.83 -7.73 -13.78
C ASP A 224 -27.13 -7.71 -12.95
N GLU A 225 -27.61 -8.87 -12.51
CA GLU A 225 -28.74 -9.01 -11.59
C GLU A 225 -28.47 -8.31 -10.25
N ALA A 226 -27.28 -8.50 -9.67
CA ALA A 226 -26.88 -7.83 -8.44
C ALA A 226 -26.80 -6.30 -8.60
N ILE A 227 -26.31 -5.82 -9.75
CA ILE A 227 -26.26 -4.39 -10.07
C ILE A 227 -27.68 -3.83 -10.18
N ALA A 228 -28.59 -4.51 -10.87
CA ALA A 228 -29.99 -4.09 -10.98
C ALA A 228 -30.67 -4.07 -9.59
N TRP A 229 -30.40 -5.09 -8.78
CA TRP A 229 -30.90 -5.20 -7.42
C TRP A 229 -30.42 -4.04 -6.53
N ILE A 230 -29.13 -3.67 -6.58
CA ILE A 230 -28.60 -2.50 -5.86
C ILE A 230 -29.21 -1.20 -6.41
N SER A 231 -29.35 -1.07 -7.72
CA SER A 231 -29.85 0.15 -8.37
C SER A 231 -31.31 0.45 -8.01
N ASN A 232 -32.10 -0.59 -7.73
CA ASN A 232 -33.49 -0.46 -7.30
C ASN A 232 -33.65 -0.07 -5.81
N ARG A 233 -32.55 0.02 -5.04
CA ARG A 233 -32.59 0.48 -3.65
C ARG A 233 -32.91 1.96 -3.59
N LYS A 234 -33.75 2.35 -2.63
CA LYS A 234 -34.22 3.73 -2.46
C LYS A 234 -33.60 4.38 -1.25
N CYS A 235 -33.31 5.67 -1.36
CA CYS A 235 -32.90 6.50 -0.24
C CYS A 235 -34.06 6.60 0.77
N ILE A 236 -33.82 6.13 1.99
CA ILE A 236 -34.81 6.17 3.07
C ILE A 236 -34.81 7.59 3.63
N ARG A 237 -35.95 8.29 3.51
CA ARG A 237 -36.12 9.68 3.99
C ARG A 237 -36.49 9.79 5.47
N THR A 238 -36.70 8.69 6.17
CA THR A 238 -37.12 8.71 7.57
C THR A 238 -35.94 8.86 8.54
N LYS A 239 -36.18 9.56 9.66
CA LYS A 239 -35.19 9.87 10.70
C LYS A 239 -34.54 8.59 11.22
N ILE A 240 -33.21 8.65 11.37
CA ILE A 240 -32.31 7.57 11.77
C ILE A 240 -32.82 6.87 13.04
N SER A 241 -33.23 5.60 12.93
CA SER A 241 -33.43 4.72 14.09
C SER A 241 -32.15 3.91 14.31
N ILE A 242 -31.67 3.88 15.55
CA ILE A 242 -30.33 3.42 15.95
C ILE A 242 -30.26 1.89 16.17
N SER A 243 -31.29 1.14 15.77
CA SER A 243 -31.45 -0.27 16.14
C SER A 243 -31.49 -1.18 14.92
N ALA A 244 -30.32 -1.58 14.43
CA ALA A 244 -30.20 -2.79 13.62
C ALA A 244 -28.81 -3.39 13.83
N THR A 245 -28.70 -4.32 14.79
CA THR A 245 -27.56 -5.23 14.94
C THR A 245 -27.75 -6.40 14.00
N CYS A 246 -26.89 -6.56 13.00
CA CYS A 246 -26.87 -7.74 12.14
C CYS A 246 -26.16 -8.90 12.86
N GLU A 247 -26.89 -9.97 13.13
CA GLU A 247 -26.27 -11.27 13.38
C GLU A 247 -25.81 -11.84 12.03
N ALA A 248 -24.51 -11.80 11.78
CA ALA A 248 -23.92 -12.54 10.67
C ALA A 248 -23.75 -13.99 11.12
N ILE A 249 -24.63 -14.89 10.68
CA ILE A 249 -24.43 -16.32 10.83
C ILE A 249 -23.46 -16.75 9.72
N LEU A 250 -22.25 -17.13 10.14
CA LEU A 250 -21.20 -17.71 9.30
C LEU A 250 -21.54 -19.13 8.87
#